data_AF-V8D1Q6-F1
#
_entry.id   AF-V8D1Q6-F1
#
_cell.length_a   1.000
_cell.length_b   1.000
_cell.length_c   1.000
_cell.angle_alpha   90.00
_cell.angle_beta   90.00
_cell.angle_gamma   90.00
#
_symmetry.space_group_name_H-M   'P 1'
#
loop_
_entity.id
_entity.type
_entity.pdbx_description
1 polymer ?
#
loop_
_entity_poly.entity_id
_entity_poly.type
_entity_poly.pdbx_seq_one_letter_code
_entity_poly.pdbx_strand_id
1 'polypeptide(L)'
;MSTGNAGDGVGHDARADEAIDENDRLDCSAVIADVWLLLDNECDQNARARLQTHIDSCAPCLEHYGIEKQLKSLVSRKCGGDQAPEGLRERLTLEIRKTVIVRETRG
;
A
#
# COMPACT_ATOMS: atom_id res chain seq x y z
N MET A 1 -23.38 14.65 -58.72
CA MET A 1 -24.51 14.04 -57.98
C MET A 1 -24.25 12.55 -57.96
N SER A 2 -23.59 12.06 -56.91
CA SER A 2 -23.26 10.64 -56.76
C SER A 2 -23.79 10.20 -55.40
N THR A 3 -24.56 9.13 -55.44
CA THR A 3 -25.38 8.57 -54.37
C THR A 3 -24.51 8.01 -53.25
N GLY A 4 -24.69 8.53 -52.03
CA GLY A 4 -24.18 7.91 -50.82
C GLY A 4 -25.12 6.79 -50.38
N ASN A 5 -24.57 5.59 -50.18
CA ASN A 5 -25.20 4.54 -49.39
C ASN A 5 -24.15 4.05 -48.39
N ALA A 6 -24.36 4.39 -47.11
CA ALA A 6 -23.66 3.78 -46.00
C ALA A 6 -24.75 3.05 -45.20
N GLY A 7 -24.76 1.73 -45.35
CA GLY A 7 -25.56 0.84 -44.51
C GLY A 7 -24.95 0.68 -43.13
N ASP A 8 -25.69 -0.11 -42.36
CA ASP A 8 -25.26 -0.90 -41.22
C ASP A 8 -25.30 -0.23 -39.84
N GLY A 9 -26.45 -0.46 -39.21
CA GLY A 9 -26.61 -0.37 -37.76
C GLY A 9 -25.65 -1.32 -37.05
N VAL A 10 -25.00 -0.80 -36.03
CA VAL A 10 -24.33 -1.60 -35.01
C VAL A 10 -25.15 -1.48 -33.74
N GLY A 11 -25.69 -2.63 -33.33
CA GLY A 11 -26.53 -2.79 -32.15
C GLY A 11 -25.82 -2.35 -30.89
N HIS A 12 -26.59 -1.68 -30.04
CA HIS A 12 -26.28 -1.49 -28.63
C HIS A 12 -26.46 -2.81 -27.91
N ASP A 13 -25.47 -3.71 -27.90
CA ASP A 13 -25.52 -4.90 -27.05
C ASP A 13 -24.11 -5.39 -26.72
N ALA A 14 -23.60 -5.02 -25.55
CA ALA A 14 -22.78 -5.90 -24.72
C ALA A 14 -22.63 -5.27 -23.33
N ARG A 15 -23.56 -5.64 -22.44
CA ARG A 15 -23.37 -5.55 -21.00
C ARG A 15 -22.06 -6.22 -20.61
N ALA A 16 -21.17 -5.44 -20.02
CA ALA A 16 -20.28 -5.91 -18.97
C ALA A 16 -20.38 -4.87 -17.83
N ASP A 17 -21.57 -4.77 -17.24
CA ASP A 17 -21.74 -4.34 -15.85
C ASP A 17 -21.15 -5.44 -14.94
N GLU A 18 -19.86 -5.70 -15.08
CA GLU A 18 -19.08 -6.28 -14.00
C GLU A 18 -19.00 -5.14 -12.98
N ALA A 19 -19.81 -5.23 -11.94
CA ALA A 19 -19.70 -4.38 -10.77
C ALA A 19 -18.30 -4.61 -10.20
N ILE A 20 -17.32 -3.86 -10.69
CA ILE A 20 -15.99 -3.81 -10.10
C ILE A 20 -16.24 -3.29 -8.70
N ASP A 21 -15.91 -4.12 -7.71
CA ASP A 21 -16.02 -3.78 -6.30
C ASP A 21 -15.45 -2.36 -6.10
N GLU A 22 -16.20 -1.45 -5.49
CA GLU A 22 -15.69 -0.10 -5.23
C GLU A 22 -14.43 -0.14 -4.36
N ASN A 23 -14.23 -1.23 -3.63
CA ASN A 23 -13.00 -1.52 -2.91
C ASN A 23 -11.82 -1.95 -3.82
N ASP A 24 -12.08 -2.50 -5.01
CA ASP A 24 -11.09 -2.89 -6.03
C ASP A 24 -10.68 -1.73 -6.97
N ARG A 25 -11.48 -0.66 -7.04
CA ARG A 25 -11.17 0.54 -7.87
C ARG A 25 -10.33 1.58 -7.14
N LEU A 26 -9.24 1.18 -6.50
CA LEU A 26 -8.19 2.17 -6.21
C LEU A 26 -7.50 2.53 -7.53
N ASP A 27 -7.48 3.82 -7.88
CA ASP A 27 -6.65 4.28 -8.99
C ASP A 27 -5.17 4.18 -8.61
N CYS A 28 -4.32 3.88 -9.60
CA CYS A 28 -2.89 3.71 -9.34
C CYS A 28 -2.25 4.97 -8.74
N SER A 29 -2.74 6.16 -9.06
CA SER A 29 -2.22 7.42 -8.49
C SER A 29 -2.42 7.51 -6.98
N ALA A 30 -3.59 7.11 -6.46
CA ALA A 30 -3.88 7.09 -5.04
C ALA A 30 -3.00 6.06 -4.31
N VAL A 31 -2.82 4.88 -4.90
CA VAL A 31 -1.95 3.84 -4.32
C VAL A 31 -0.50 4.30 -4.23
N ILE A 32 0.01 4.94 -5.29
CA ILE A 32 1.38 5.47 -5.30
C ILE A 32 1.54 6.66 -4.37
N ALA A 33 0.53 7.51 -4.19
CA ALA A 33 0.57 8.60 -3.22
C ALA A 33 0.76 8.10 -1.78
N ASP A 34 0.14 6.95 -1.45
CA ASP A 34 0.16 6.38 -0.10
C ASP A 34 1.24 5.30 0.10
N VAL A 35 2.07 5.02 -0.92
CA VAL A 35 3.07 3.94 -0.87
C VAL A 35 4.09 4.11 0.25
N TRP A 36 4.43 5.36 0.59
CA TRP A 36 5.34 5.67 1.68
C TRP A 36 4.71 5.40 3.06
N LEU A 37 3.43 5.73 3.25
CA LEU A 37 2.70 5.39 4.49
C LEU A 37 2.66 3.87 4.71
N LEU A 38 2.49 3.11 3.63
CA LEU A 38 2.59 1.65 3.67
C LEU A 38 4.00 1.19 4.09
N LEU A 39 5.05 1.72 3.43
CA LEU A 39 6.44 1.36 3.70
C LEU A 39 6.90 1.77 5.10
N ASP A 40 6.40 2.86 5.67
CA ASP A 40 6.72 3.36 7.02
C ASP A 40 5.88 2.73 8.12
N ASN A 41 4.92 1.86 7.78
CA ASN A 41 3.99 1.27 8.73
C ASN A 41 3.15 2.34 9.46
N GLU A 42 2.81 3.42 8.74
CA GLU A 42 2.02 4.56 9.21
C GLU A 42 0.55 4.53 8.74
N CYS A 43 0.17 3.49 7.99
CA CYS A 43 -1.22 3.22 7.64
C CYS A 43 -1.89 2.25 8.62
N ASP A 44 -3.22 2.37 8.77
CA ASP A 44 -4.01 1.39 9.52
C ASP A 44 -4.13 0.04 8.77
N GLN A 45 -4.70 -0.96 9.44
CA GLN A 45 -4.80 -2.32 8.91
C GLN A 45 -5.69 -2.41 7.65
N ASN A 46 -6.75 -1.60 7.57
CA ASN A 46 -7.66 -1.60 6.41
C ASN A 46 -6.99 -0.95 5.21
N ALA A 47 -6.35 0.20 5.41
CA ALA A 47 -5.58 0.90 4.39
C ALA A 47 -4.44 0.00 3.86
N ARG A 48 -3.71 -0.66 4.77
CA ARG A 48 -2.69 -1.65 4.39
C ARG A 48 -3.25 -2.76 3.50
N ALA A 49 -4.35 -3.39 3.90
CA ALA A 49 -4.92 -4.49 3.13
C ALA A 49 -5.32 -4.04 1.72
N ARG A 50 -5.99 -2.89 1.60
CA ARG A 50 -6.41 -2.34 0.30
C ARG A 50 -5.24 -1.99 -0.60
N LEU A 51 -4.22 -1.29 -0.07
CA LEU A 51 -3.01 -0.96 -0.83
C LEU A 51 -2.27 -2.22 -1.28
N GLN A 52 -2.12 -3.20 -0.39
CA GLN A 52 -1.41 -4.45 -0.70
C GLN A 52 -2.14 -5.25 -1.78
N THR A 53 -3.48 -5.38 -1.68
CA THR A 53 -4.28 -6.04 -2.72
C THR A 53 -4.06 -5.42 -4.09
N HIS A 54 -4.11 -4.08 -4.19
CA HIS A 54 -3.88 -3.41 -5.48
C HIS A 54 -2.44 -3.60 -5.99
N ILE A 55 -1.44 -3.46 -5.12
CA ILE A 55 -0.03 -3.66 -5.49
C ILE A 55 0.20 -5.08 -6.02
N ASP A 56 -0.41 -6.08 -5.38
CA ASP A 56 -0.25 -7.49 -5.76
C ASP A 56 -0.97 -7.82 -7.08
N SER A 57 -2.05 -7.10 -7.42
CA SER A 57 -2.83 -7.32 -8.64
C SER A 57 -2.45 -6.39 -9.81
N CYS A 58 -1.65 -5.35 -9.59
CA CYS A 58 -1.33 -4.30 -10.56
C CYS A 58 0.18 -4.23 -10.83
N ALA A 59 0.62 -4.79 -11.97
CA ALA A 59 2.04 -4.85 -12.33
C ALA A 59 2.78 -3.48 -12.32
N PRO A 60 2.20 -2.38 -12.84
CA PRO A 60 2.80 -1.05 -12.70
C PRO A 60 3.02 -0.64 -11.24
N CYS A 61 2.01 -0.81 -10.39
CA CYS A 61 2.12 -0.45 -8.97
C CYS A 61 3.13 -1.33 -8.24
N LEU A 62 3.23 -2.61 -8.60
CA LEU A 62 4.25 -3.53 -8.07
C LEU A 62 5.66 -3.07 -8.42
N GLU A 63 5.89 -2.62 -9.66
CA GLU A 63 7.19 -2.09 -10.09
C GLU A 63 7.55 -0.81 -9.34
N HIS A 64 6.62 0.16 -9.26
CA HIS A 64 6.81 1.40 -8.51
C HIS A 64 7.09 1.13 -7.02
N TYR A 65 6.27 0.30 -6.38
CA TYR A 65 6.47 -0.12 -4.99
C TYR A 65 7.86 -0.75 -4.78
N GLY A 66 8.29 -1.61 -5.72
CA GLY A 66 9.60 -2.26 -5.68
C GLY A 66 10.74 -1.25 -5.69
N ILE A 67 10.67 -0.22 -6.54
CA ILE A 67 11.66 0.86 -6.61
C ILE A 67 11.69 1.65 -5.30
N GLU A 68 10.54 2.08 -4.78
CA GLU A 68 10.47 2.88 -3.55
C GLU A 68 11.00 2.11 -2.34
N LYS A 69 10.69 0.81 -2.25
CA LYS A 69 11.23 -0.08 -1.22
C LYS A 69 12.75 -0.19 -1.30
N GLN A 70 13.31 -0.35 -2.50
CA GLN A 70 14.75 -0.42 -2.71
C GLN A 70 15.43 0.91 -2.34
N LEU A 71 14.83 2.04 -2.74
CA LEU A 71 15.31 3.38 -2.41
C LEU A 71 15.34 3.58 -0.89
N LYS A 72 14.24 3.27 -0.20
CA LYS A 72 14.15 3.33 1.26
C LYS A 72 15.23 2.49 1.94
N SER A 73 15.46 1.26 1.47
CA SER A 73 16.52 0.38 1.99
C SER A 73 17.91 0.97 1.77
N LEU A 74 18.17 1.58 0.61
CA LEU A 74 19.44 2.21 0.32
C LEU A 74 19.69 3.42 1.23
N VAL A 75 18.70 4.30 1.36
CA VAL A 75 18.76 5.48 2.25
C VAL A 75 18.97 5.06 3.70
N SER A 76 18.22 4.08 4.19
CA SER A 76 18.40 3.56 5.55
C SER A 76 19.83 3.06 5.80
N ARG A 77 20.44 2.36 4.85
CA ARG A 77 21.82 1.85 4.99
C ARG A 77 22.90 2.93 4.90
N LYS A 78 22.67 3.99 4.12
CA LYS A 78 23.68 5.03 3.85
C LYS A 78 23.51 6.26 4.72
N CYS A 79 22.30 6.52 5.18
CA CYS A 79 21.89 7.76 5.85
C CYS A 79 21.11 7.50 7.15
N GLY A 80 21.01 6.25 7.62
CA GLY A 80 20.19 5.84 8.78
C GLY A 80 20.65 6.36 10.15
N GLY A 81 21.67 7.20 10.22
CA GLY A 81 22.11 7.89 11.43
C GLY A 81 22.96 7.04 12.39
N ASP A 82 23.17 7.60 13.57
CA ASP A 82 23.95 7.00 14.66
C ASP A 82 23.13 5.92 15.38
N GLN A 83 23.81 4.85 15.83
CA GLN A 83 23.14 3.84 16.63
C GLN A 83 22.61 4.43 17.93
N ALA A 84 21.35 4.14 18.25
CA ALA A 84 20.76 4.50 19.52
C ALA A 84 21.64 4.01 20.69
N PRO A 85 21.92 4.84 21.71
CA PRO A 85 22.78 4.46 22.82
C PRO A 85 22.29 3.19 23.54
N GLU A 86 23.22 2.33 23.97
CA GLU A 86 22.90 1.07 24.64
C GLU A 86 22.04 1.27 25.90
N GLY A 87 22.34 2.30 26.71
CA GLY A 87 21.55 2.61 27.90
C GLY A 87 20.07 2.96 27.61
N LEU A 88 19.75 3.46 26.41
CA LEU A 88 18.35 3.66 26.00
C LEU A 88 17.66 2.32 25.77
N ARG A 89 18.34 1.38 25.09
CA ARG A 89 17.82 0.03 24.83
C ARG A 89 17.57 -0.74 26.12
N GLU A 90 18.51 -0.70 27.07
CA GLU A 90 18.37 -1.34 28.37
C GLU A 90 17.15 -0.83 29.14
N ARG A 91 17.04 0.51 29.24
CA ARG A 91 15.90 1.17 29.89
C ARG A 91 14.57 0.78 29.25
N LEU A 92 14.46 0.85 27.93
CA LEU A 92 13.24 0.46 27.21
C LEU A 92 12.88 -1.00 27.46
N THR A 93 13.86 -1.91 27.45
CA THR A 93 13.65 -3.35 27.70
C THR A 93 13.09 -3.59 29.10
N LEU A 94 13.62 -2.91 30.12
CA LEU A 94 13.14 -3.01 31.49
C LEU A 94 11.70 -2.50 31.63
N GLU A 95 11.39 -1.33 31.08
CA GLU A 95 10.05 -0.73 31.16
C GLU A 95 8.98 -1.55 30.42
N ILE A 96 9.33 -2.12 29.25
CA ILE A 96 8.44 -3.03 28.52
C ILE A 96 8.13 -4.27 29.36
N ARG A 97 9.15 -4.92 29.95
CA ARG A 97 8.96 -6.11 30.80
C ARG A 97 8.11 -5.82 32.04
N LYS A 98 8.34 -4.69 32.72
CA LYS A 98 7.51 -4.26 33.87
C LYS A 98 6.03 -4.17 33.49
N THR A 99 5.74 -3.56 32.34
CA THR A 99 4.37 -3.35 31.86
C THR A 99 3.63 -4.67 31.60
N VAL A 100 4.33 -5.71 31.11
CA VAL A 100 3.74 -7.04 30.88
C VAL A 100 3.32 -7.69 32.20
N ILE A 101 4.16 -7.65 33.23
CA ILE A 101 3.86 -8.25 34.54
C ILE A 101 2.63 -7.61 35.20
N VAL A 102 2.50 -6.29 35.08
CA VAL A 102 1.35 -5.56 35.68
C VAL A 102 0.02 -5.94 35.01
N ARG A 103 0.03 -6.31 33.72
CA ARG A 103 -1.18 -6.75 33.02
C ARG A 103 -1.57 -8.18 33.40
N GLU A 104 -0.60 -9.08 33.51
CA GLU A 104 -0.86 -10.48 33.90
C GLU A 104 -1.36 -10.63 35.34
N THR A 105 -0.89 -9.79 36.26
CA THR A 105 -1.28 -9.85 37.69
C THR A 105 -2.64 -9.22 38.00
N ARG A 106 -3.27 -8.56 37.02
CA ARG A 106 -4.59 -7.93 37.14
C ARG A 106 -5.68 -8.67 36.34
N GLY A 107 -5.36 -9.84 35.79
CA GLY A 107 -6.29 -10.76 35.13
C GLY A 107 -6.86 -11.78 36.11
#